data_AF-A0A7E5VU21-F1
#
_entry.id   AF-A0A7E5VU21-F1
#
_cell.length_a   1.000
_cell.length_b   1.000
_cell.length_c   1.000
_cell.angle_alpha   90.00
_cell.angle_beta   90.00
_cell.angle_gamma   90.00
#
_symmetry.space_group_name_H-M   'P 1'
#
loop_
_entity.id
_entity.type
_entity.pdbx_description
1 polymer ?
#
loop_
_entity_poly.entity_id
_entity_poly.type
_entity_poly.pdbx_seq_one_letter_code
_entity_poly.pdbx_strand_id
1 'polypeptide(L)'
;MKVVCIIVALSALCQIQSLDYRLCQETPKEKHCLIEYSVRYRWPHELRYVYNWHTKSCFEIRWSAHCEAVTSPANNNNFPTERECLDECGGWS
;
A
#
# COMPACT_ATOMS: atom_id res chain seq x y z
N MET A 1 -15.74 47.17 1.08
CA MET A 1 -16.22 45.84 0.64
C MET A 1 -15.36 45.32 -0.51
N LYS A 2 -14.25 44.62 -0.20
CA LYS A 2 -13.55 43.71 -1.12
C LYS A 2 -12.79 42.69 -0.27
N VAL A 3 -13.54 41.79 0.37
CA VAL A 3 -12.99 40.58 1.03
C VAL A 3 -13.47 39.39 0.19
N VAL A 4 -13.01 39.33 -1.05
CA VAL A 4 -13.32 38.24 -2.00
C VAL A 4 -12.03 37.96 -2.75
N CYS A 5 -11.04 37.34 -2.08
CA CYS A 5 -9.85 36.79 -2.75
C CYS A 5 -9.06 35.80 -1.88
N ILE A 6 -9.27 35.73 -0.56
CA ILE A 6 -8.40 34.92 0.32
C ILE A 6 -8.87 33.46 0.48
N ILE A 7 -10.11 33.12 0.13
CA ILE A 7 -10.67 31.78 0.42
C ILE A 7 -10.33 30.72 -0.65
N VAL A 8 -9.95 31.12 -1.88
CA VAL A 8 -9.77 30.18 -2.99
C VAL A 8 -8.38 29.51 -3.03
N ALA A 9 -7.40 30.01 -2.28
CA ALA A 9 -6.02 29.51 -2.35
C ALA A 9 -5.73 28.27 -1.48
N LEU A 10 -6.62 27.91 -0.53
CA LEU A 10 -6.38 26.82 0.43
C LEU A 10 -6.87 25.44 -0.04
N SER A 11 -7.66 25.36 -1.11
CA SER A 11 -8.23 24.10 -1.61
C SER A 11 -7.35 23.35 -2.60
N ALA A 12 -6.17 23.87 -2.97
CA ALA A 12 -5.33 23.31 -4.03
C ALA A 12 -4.24 22.31 -3.57
N LEU A 13 -4.14 21.96 -2.28
CA LEU A 13 -3.01 21.20 -1.74
C LEU A 13 -3.32 19.74 -1.32
N CYS A 14 -4.51 19.20 -1.61
CA CYS A 14 -4.82 17.80 -1.29
C CYS A 14 -5.04 16.97 -2.56
N GLN A 15 -3.98 16.74 -3.32
CA GLN A 15 -3.96 15.63 -4.28
C GLN A 15 -3.58 14.37 -3.50
N ILE A 16 -4.53 13.82 -2.73
CA ILE A 16 -4.36 12.47 -2.19
C ILE A 16 -4.49 11.53 -3.38
N GLN A 17 -3.36 11.09 -3.94
CA GLN A 17 -3.34 10.03 -4.93
C GLN A 17 -3.61 8.71 -4.19
N SER A 18 -4.88 8.37 -4.06
CA SER A 18 -5.29 7.07 -3.52
C SER A 18 -5.01 5.96 -4.53
N LEU A 19 -4.67 4.77 -4.05
CA LEU A 19 -4.53 3.59 -4.89
C LEU A 19 -5.87 3.26 -5.58
N ASP A 20 -5.84 2.82 -6.85
CA ASP A 20 -7.03 2.26 -7.50
C ASP A 20 -7.48 1.00 -6.72
N TYR A 21 -8.71 1.01 -6.20
CA TYR A 21 -9.27 -0.09 -5.41
C TYR A 21 -9.20 -1.45 -6.13
N ARG A 22 -9.16 -1.46 -7.47
CA ARG A 22 -8.98 -2.70 -8.25
C ARG A 22 -7.65 -3.38 -7.94
N LEU A 23 -6.61 -2.62 -7.62
CA LEU A 23 -5.30 -3.15 -7.25
C LEU A 23 -5.35 -3.83 -5.88
N CYS A 24 -6.17 -3.36 -4.95
CA CYS A 24 -6.42 -4.02 -3.65
C CYS A 24 -7.08 -5.41 -3.79
N GLN A 25 -7.65 -5.73 -4.96
CA GLN A 25 -8.22 -7.05 -5.26
C GLN A 25 -7.16 -8.04 -5.76
N GLU A 26 -6.00 -7.54 -6.19
CA GLU A 26 -4.93 -8.38 -6.70
C GLU A 26 -4.04 -8.88 -5.56
N THR A 27 -3.69 -10.16 -5.59
CA THR A 27 -2.58 -10.68 -4.78
C THR A 27 -1.24 -10.40 -5.48
N PRO A 28 -0.11 -10.28 -4.75
CA PRO A 28 1.21 -10.11 -5.36
C PRO A 28 1.47 -11.17 -6.45
N LYS A 29 1.81 -10.71 -7.66
CA LYS A 29 1.99 -11.59 -8.83
C LYS A 29 3.35 -12.28 -8.79
N GLU A 30 4.35 -11.62 -8.22
CA GLU A 30 5.72 -12.05 -8.11
C GLU A 30 5.88 -13.03 -6.94
N LYS A 31 5.32 -14.23 -7.09
CA LYS A 31 5.37 -15.26 -6.03
C LYS A 31 6.81 -15.61 -5.60
N HIS A 32 7.77 -15.48 -6.50
CA HIS A 32 9.19 -15.70 -6.20
C HIS A 32 9.78 -14.64 -5.23
N CYS A 33 9.10 -13.51 -5.04
CA CYS A 33 9.46 -12.47 -4.09
C CYS A 33 8.88 -12.71 -2.69
N LEU A 34 7.95 -13.65 -2.53
CA LEU A 34 7.35 -13.98 -1.24
C LEU A 34 8.22 -15.03 -0.53
N ILE A 35 8.83 -14.65 0.59
CA ILE A 35 9.66 -15.52 1.41
C ILE A 35 8.80 -16.19 2.48
N GLU A 36 8.78 -17.52 2.50
CA GLU A 36 8.12 -18.26 3.57
C GLU A 36 8.76 -18.00 4.93
N TYR A 37 7.94 -17.93 5.97
CA TYR A 37 8.42 -17.71 7.34
C TYR A 37 9.48 -18.75 7.79
N SER A 38 9.33 -20.00 7.35
CA SER A 38 10.23 -21.13 7.65
C SER A 38 11.67 -20.88 7.20
N VAL A 39 11.87 -20.12 6.13
CA VAL A 39 13.19 -19.85 5.53
C VAL A 39 13.62 -18.38 5.64
N ARG A 40 12.92 -17.57 6.44
CA ARG A 40 13.15 -16.12 6.59
C ARG A 40 14.60 -15.74 6.89
N TYR A 41 15.35 -16.57 7.63
CA TYR A 41 16.74 -16.28 7.98
C TYR A 41 17.75 -16.61 6.87
N ARG A 42 17.32 -17.29 5.81
CA ARG A 42 18.19 -17.65 4.68
C ARG A 42 18.38 -16.50 3.70
N TRP A 43 17.37 -15.63 3.57
CA TRP A 43 17.32 -14.61 2.53
C TRP A 43 16.97 -13.23 3.12
N PRO A 44 17.68 -12.15 2.71
CA PRO A 44 17.32 -10.81 3.11
C PRO A 44 15.92 -10.44 2.58
N HIS A 45 15.12 -9.82 3.42
CA HIS A 45 13.73 -9.48 3.11
C HIS A 45 13.24 -8.31 3.97
N GLU A 46 12.16 -7.68 3.53
CA GLU A 46 11.42 -6.67 4.26
C GLU A 46 10.06 -7.20 4.72
N LEU A 47 9.61 -6.78 5.89
CA LEU A 47 8.22 -6.99 6.31
C LEU A 47 7.33 -5.99 5.57
N ARG A 48 6.28 -6.50 4.94
CA ARG A 48 5.29 -5.69 4.22
C ARG A 48 3.89 -6.25 4.46
N TYR A 49 2.86 -5.55 4.01
CA TYR A 49 1.47 -5.88 4.24
C TYR A 49 0.70 -5.95 2.93
N VAL A 50 -0.18 -6.92 2.81
CA VAL A 50 -1.03 -7.12 1.63
C VAL A 50 -2.48 -7.17 2.10
N TYR A 51 -3.36 -6.45 1.42
CA TYR A 51 -4.79 -6.50 1.65
C TYR A 51 -5.38 -7.78 1.06
N ASN A 52 -6.06 -8.56 1.90
CA ASN A 52 -6.88 -9.67 1.44
C ASN A 52 -8.31 -9.17 1.21
N TRP A 53 -8.69 -9.08 -0.06
CA TRP A 53 -10.02 -8.60 -0.46
C TRP A 53 -11.17 -9.49 0.02
N HIS A 54 -10.95 -10.79 0.17
CA HIS A 54 -11.99 -11.73 0.59
C HIS A 54 -12.27 -11.64 2.09
N THR A 55 -11.23 -11.56 2.91
CA THR A 55 -11.36 -11.46 4.37
C THR A 55 -11.45 -10.02 4.86
N LYS A 56 -11.26 -9.04 3.97
CA LYS A 56 -11.26 -7.60 4.26
C LYS A 56 -10.25 -7.23 5.34
N SER A 57 -9.06 -7.82 5.29
CA SER A 57 -8.00 -7.64 6.29
C SER A 57 -6.61 -7.56 5.65
N CYS A 58 -5.69 -6.83 6.28
CA CYS A 58 -4.28 -6.82 5.89
C CYS A 58 -3.52 -7.98 6.56
N PHE A 59 -2.54 -8.57 5.88
CA PHE A 59 -1.68 -9.60 6.45
C PHE A 59 -0.20 -9.35 6.12
N GLU A 60 0.68 -9.72 7.05
CA GLU A 60 2.13 -9.59 6.89
C GLU A 60 2.66 -10.58 5.84
N ILE A 61 3.55 -10.07 4.99
CA ILE A 61 4.39 -10.84 4.07
C ILE A 61 5.86 -10.49 4.28
N ARG A 62 6.74 -11.34 3.72
CA ARG A 62 8.18 -11.11 3.67
C ARG A 62 8.59 -10.94 2.21
N TRP A 63 8.86 -9.70 1.80
CA TRP A 63 9.25 -9.37 0.44
C TRP A 63 10.76 -9.49 0.26
N SER A 64 11.21 -10.32 -0.67
CA SER A 64 12.61 -10.55 -0.96
C SER A 64 13.33 -9.26 -1.36
N ALA A 65 14.50 -9.01 -0.78
CA ALA A 65 15.36 -7.87 -1.15
C ALA A 65 15.99 -8.03 -2.57
N HIS A 66 15.81 -9.19 -3.20
CA HIS A 66 16.24 -9.43 -4.59
C HIS A 66 15.19 -9.05 -5.64
N CYS A 67 14.01 -8.62 -5.21
CA CYS A 67 12.96 -8.13 -6.09
C CYS A 67 12.95 -6.62 -6.18
N GLU A 68 12.20 -6.08 -7.15
CA GLU A 68 12.03 -4.64 -7.29
C GLU A 68 11.50 -4.02 -5.99
N ALA A 69 12.06 -2.87 -5.64
CA ALA A 69 11.60 -2.11 -4.49
C ALA A 69 10.19 -1.60 -4.76
N VAL A 70 9.30 -1.79 -3.79
CA VAL A 70 7.95 -1.24 -3.86
C VAL A 70 8.02 0.25 -3.55
N THR A 71 7.43 1.07 -4.42
CA THR A 71 7.46 2.53 -4.28
C THR A 71 6.67 3.01 -3.06
N SER A 72 6.97 4.22 -2.59
CA SER A 72 6.14 4.96 -1.63
C SER A 72 5.73 6.29 -2.27
N PRO A 73 4.42 6.55 -2.49
CA PRO A 73 3.29 5.68 -2.17
C PRO A 73 3.29 4.38 -2.99
N ALA A 74 2.73 3.31 -2.41
CA ALA A 74 2.64 2.03 -3.09
C ALA A 74 1.73 2.15 -4.32
N ASN A 75 2.17 1.64 -5.44
CA ASN A 75 1.39 1.59 -6.69
C ASN A 75 0.72 0.23 -6.91
N ASN A 76 0.77 -0.65 -5.90
CA ASN A 76 0.24 -2.00 -5.91
C ASN A 76 -0.18 -2.42 -4.49
N ASN A 77 -0.76 -3.60 -4.35
CA ASN A 77 -1.18 -4.18 -3.07
C ASN A 77 0.02 -4.74 -2.28
N ASN A 78 0.91 -3.86 -1.82
CA ASN A 78 2.10 -4.22 -1.06
C ASN A 78 2.65 -3.02 -0.24
N PHE A 79 2.16 -2.87 0.99
CA PHE A 79 2.36 -1.69 1.82
C PHE A 79 3.46 -1.89 2.87
N PRO A 80 4.18 -0.83 3.28
CA PRO A 80 5.21 -0.95 4.31
C PRO A 80 4.62 -1.13 5.71
N THR A 81 3.38 -0.71 5.95
CA THR A 81 2.70 -0.84 7.25
C THR A 81 1.28 -1.37 7.11
N GLU A 82 0.78 -2.02 8.15
CA GLU A 82 -0.63 -2.47 8.20
C GLU A 82 -1.59 -1.29 8.09
N ARG A 83 -1.25 -0.17 8.72
CA ARG A 83 -2.03 1.05 8.68
C ARG A 83 -2.18 1.59 7.27
N GLU A 84 -1.10 1.72 6.51
CA GLU A 84 -1.17 2.17 5.11
C GLU A 84 -2.00 1.22 4.25
N CYS A 85 -1.87 -0.09 4.48
CA CYS A 85 -2.71 -1.08 3.81
C CYS A 85 -4.22 -0.86 4.09
N LEU A 86 -4.59 -0.57 5.34
CA LEU A 86 -5.98 -0.30 5.71
C LEU A 86 -6.47 1.07 5.25
N ASP A 87 -5.62 2.10 5.33
CA ASP A 87 -5.95 3.46 4.91
C ASP A 87 -6.23 3.51 3.39
N GLU A 88 -5.49 2.74 2.59
CA GLU A 88 -5.67 2.66 1.12
C GLU A 88 -6.79 1.68 0.71
N CYS A 89 -6.85 0.49 1.30
CA CYS A 89 -7.72 -0.60 0.83
C CYS A 89 -8.92 -0.92 1.74
N GLY A 90 -8.89 -0.53 3.02
CA GLY A 90 -9.90 -0.88 4.03
C GLY A 90 -11.23 -0.14 3.89
N GLY A 91 -11.21 1.06 3.30
CA GLY A 91 -12.41 1.90 3.11
C GLY A 91 -13.41 1.35 2.08
N TRP A 92 -13.08 0.26 1.38
CA TRP A 92 -13.93 -0.38 0.34
C TRP A 92 -14.65 -1.64 0.86
N SER A 93 -14.94 -1.67 2.17
CA SER A 93 -15.68 -2.75 2.85
C SER A 93 -17.19 -2.53 2.83
#